data_AF-A0A3B9IAT9-F1
#
_entry.id   AF-A0A3B9IAT9-F1
#
_cell.length_a   1.000
_cell.length_b   1.000
_cell.length_c   1.000
_cell.angle_alpha   90.00
_cell.angle_beta   90.00
_cell.angle_gamma   90.00
#
_symmetry.space_group_name_H-M   'P 1'
#
loop_
_entity.id
_entity.type
_entity.pdbx_description
1 polymer ?
#
loop_
_entity_poly.entity_id
_entity_poly.type
_entity_poly.pdbx_seq_one_letter_code
_entity_poly.pdbx_strand_id
1 'polypeptide(L)' 'LVKGFMIESYIEDGRQDESEHVYGKSITDPCLGWDKTERLIYDLAEEWI' A
#
# COMPACT_ATOMS: atom_id res chain seq x y z
N LEU A 1 -8.53 -21.14 8.93
CA LEU A 1 -9.35 -19.95 8.60
C LEU A 1 -8.52 -18.71 8.92
N VAL A 2 -8.13 -17.94 7.92
CA VAL A 2 -7.42 -16.66 8.12
C VAL A 2 -8.45 -15.61 8.52
N LYS A 3 -8.13 -14.78 9.52
CA LYS A 3 -9.07 -13.82 10.13
C LYS A 3 -8.75 -12.36 9.84
N GLY A 4 -7.58 -12.09 9.29
CA GLY A 4 -7.13 -10.76 8.93
C GLY A 4 -5.66 -10.78 8.52
N PHE A 5 -5.25 -9.68 7.92
CA PHE A 5 -3.87 -9.36 7.56
C PHE A 5 -3.67 -7.84 7.70
N MET A 6 -2.44 -7.38 7.56
CA MET A 6 -2.06 -5.97 7.61
C MET A 6 -1.21 -5.64 6.39
N ILE A 7 -1.37 -4.45 5.82
CA ILE A 7 -0.59 -3.96 4.68
C ILE A 7 -0.15 -2.52 4.97
N GLU A 8 1.11 -2.24 4.67
CA GLU A 8 1.65 -0.89 4.63
C GLU A 8 1.42 -0.31 3.23
N SER A 9 0.57 0.71 3.14
CA SER A 9 0.26 1.40 1.89
C SER A 9 0.42 2.90 2.04
N TYR A 10 0.77 3.57 0.95
CA TYR A 10 0.75 5.01 0.86
C TYR A 10 0.32 5.46 -0.54
N ILE A 11 0.45 6.75 -0.87
CA ILE A 11 -0.02 7.26 -2.16
C ILE A 11 0.88 6.74 -3.28
N GLU A 12 2.18 6.96 -3.16
CA GLU A 12 3.21 6.52 -4.09
C GLU A 12 3.84 5.20 -3.65
N ASP A 13 4.26 4.38 -4.62
CA ASP A 13 4.92 3.11 -4.35
C ASP A 13 6.31 3.27 -3.72
N GLY A 14 6.63 2.32 -2.85
CA GLY A 14 7.94 2.11 -2.28
C GLY A 14 8.28 3.10 -1.16
N ARG A 15 9.58 3.40 -1.06
CA ARG A 15 10.12 4.38 -0.11
C ARG A 15 11.04 5.36 -0.82
N GLN A 16 11.33 6.44 -0.12
CA GLN A 16 12.30 7.46 -0.48
C GLN A 16 13.20 7.75 0.72
N ASP A 17 14.35 8.36 0.47
CA ASP A 17 15.14 8.97 1.53
C ASP A 17 14.58 10.36 1.89
N GLU A 18 14.85 10.82 3.12
CA GLU A 18 14.29 12.08 3.65
C GLU A 18 14.58 13.31 2.75
N SER A 19 15.65 13.26 1.94
CA SER A 19 16.07 14.33 1.04
C SER A 19 15.33 14.39 -0.30
N GLU A 20 14.60 13.33 -0.69
CA GLU A 20 13.95 13.24 -2.00
C GLU A 20 12.61 14.00 -2.06
N HIS A 21 11.95 14.18 -0.91
CA HIS A 21 10.75 15.02 -0.72
C HIS A 21 9.59 14.82 -1.72
N VAL A 22 9.44 13.62 -2.28
CA VAL A 22 8.27 13.22 -3.09
C VAL A 22 7.05 13.14 -2.20
N TYR A 23 6.02 13.93 -2.51
CA TYR A 23 4.78 13.91 -1.74
C TYR A 23 4.13 12.52 -1.80
N GLY A 24 3.70 12.00 -0.65
CA GLY A 24 2.95 10.74 -0.61
C GLY A 24 3.79 9.47 -0.76
N LYS A 25 5.13 9.54 -0.65
CA LYS A 25 6.04 8.38 -0.66
C LYS A 25 6.68 8.15 0.71
N SER A 26 6.73 6.91 1.18
CA SER A 26 7.18 6.59 2.55
C SER A 26 8.65 6.95 2.76
N ILE A 27 9.03 7.49 3.93
CA ILE A 27 10.45 7.73 4.29
C ILE A 27 11.04 6.58 5.13
N THR A 28 10.20 5.65 5.60
CA THR A 28 10.61 4.49 6.40
C THR A 28 10.60 3.23 5.55
N ASP A 29 9.63 2.35 5.74
CA ASP A 29 9.48 1.08 5.04
C ASP A 29 8.78 1.29 3.68
N PRO A 30 9.11 0.49 2.66
CA PRO A 30 8.49 0.60 1.35
C PRO A 30 7.02 0.20 1.39
N CYS A 31 6.15 1.11 0.99
CA CYS A 31 4.70 0.91 0.99
C CYS A 31 4.17 0.52 -0.40
N LEU A 32 3.00 -0.12 -0.42
CA LEU A 32 2.21 -0.28 -1.65
C LEU A 32 1.59 1.06 -2.05
N GLY A 33 1.65 1.45 -3.33
CA GLY A 33 0.99 2.65 -3.86
C GLY A 33 -0.54 2.53 -3.90
N TRP A 34 -1.22 3.67 -4.09
CA TRP A 34 -2.69 3.74 -4.04
C TRP A 34 -3.36 2.88 -5.10
N ASP A 35 -2.94 2.97 -6.37
CA ASP A 35 -3.56 2.22 -7.48
C ASP A 35 -3.57 0.71 -7.21
N LYS A 36 -2.50 0.19 -6.59
CA LYS A 36 -2.40 -1.23 -6.23
C LYS A 36 -3.19 -1.56 -4.97
N THR A 37 -3.23 -0.64 -4.01
CA THR A 37 -3.99 -0.79 -2.77
C THR A 37 -5.49 -0.85 -3.06
N GLU A 38 -5.99 0.07 -3.88
CA GLU A 38 -7.37 0.09 -4.34
C GLU A 38 -7.74 -1.23 -5.01
N ARG A 39 -6.93 -1.65 -6.00
CA ARG A 39 -7.14 -2.92 -6.69
C ARG A 39 -7.17 -4.10 -5.73
N LEU A 40 -6.22 -4.19 -4.81
CA LEU A 40 -6.16 -5.29 -3.85
C LEU A 40 -7.41 -5.36 -2.94
N ILE A 41 -7.91 -4.21 -2.48
CA ILE A 41 -9.13 -4.17 -1.67
C ILE A 41 -10.33 -4.71 -2.46
N TYR A 42 -10.46 -4.31 -3.73
CA TYR A 42 -11.54 -4.79 -4.58
C TYR A 42 -11.39 -6.26 -4.94
N ASP A 43 -10.19 -6.71 -5.31
CA ASP A 43 -9.89 -8.12 -5.61
C ASP A 43 -10.26 -9.00 -4.39
N LEU A 44 -9.91 -8.58 -3.17
CA LEU A 44 -10.30 -9.29 -1.95
C LEU A 44 -11.81 -9.24 -1.70
N ALA A 45 -12.47 -8.12 -1.93
CA ALA A 45 -13.92 -8.03 -1.76
C ALA A 45 -14.67 -8.97 -2.73
N GLU A 46 -14.15 -9.16 -3.94
CA GLU A 46 -14.69 -10.10 -4.95
C GLU A 46 -14.41 -11.57 -4.59
N GLU A 47 -13.18 -11.90 -4.19
CA GLU A 47 -12.79 -13.28 -3.85
C GLU A 47 -13.39 -13.81 -2.55
N TRP A 48 -13.89 -12.92 -1.67
CA TRP A 48 -14.48 -13.30 -0.39
C TRP A 48 -15.92 -13.83 -0.47
N ILE A 49 -16.57 -13.76 -1.65
CA ILE A 49 -17.91 -14.30 -1.92
C ILE A 49 -17.81 -15.80 -2.26
#